data_AF-A0A380KDC2-F1
#
_entry.id   AF-A0A380KDC2-F1
#
_cell.length_a   1.000
_cell.length_b   1.000
_cell.length_c   1.000
_cell.angle_alpha   90.00
_cell.angle_beta   90.00
_cell.angle_gamma   90.00
#
_symmetry.space_group_name_H-M   'P 1'
#
loop_
_entity.id
_entity.type
_entity.pdbx_description
1 polymer ?
#
loop_
_entity_poly.entity_id
_entity_poly.type
_entity_poly.pdbx_seq_one_letter_code
_entity_poly.pdbx_strand_id
1 'polypeptide(L)'
;MTKAFDEMTYRQDFEAVNGRQPLDEELEHAKGLVERYTVGKDGDNGVVTYHPSKRSRFKDFMTSAFGWIMRGGTLLVMTPVFLTLLFFNLIKSTIGVFVIWFISKVMLGFIFMGIVFLCDQAAFNEPEKTSGLLRDVGTFLFGERFFTYAVPNFFPHPTVDAWIIGIAIVVCAFGMTFSRYEA
;
A
#
# COMPACT_ATOMS: atom_id res chain seq x y z
N MET A 1 -8.92 15.17 -60.84
CA MET A 1 -9.64 16.40 -60.46
C MET A 1 -9.95 16.32 -58.96
N THR A 2 -9.17 17.02 -58.15
CA THR A 2 -9.40 17.18 -56.70
C THR A 2 -10.63 18.05 -56.51
N LYS A 3 -11.71 17.48 -55.98
CA LYS A 3 -12.90 18.27 -55.61
C LYS A 3 -12.54 19.08 -54.35
N ALA A 4 -12.31 20.38 -54.50
CA ALA A 4 -12.17 21.29 -53.38
C ALA A 4 -13.49 21.35 -52.58
N PHE A 5 -13.39 21.61 -51.27
CA PHE A 5 -14.56 21.74 -50.39
C PHE A 5 -15.46 22.89 -50.87
N ASP A 6 -16.69 22.56 -51.27
CA ASP A 6 -17.69 23.54 -51.65
C ASP A 6 -18.42 24.06 -50.41
N GLU A 7 -17.93 25.18 -49.90
CA GLU A 7 -18.47 25.82 -48.70
C GLU A 7 -19.93 26.27 -48.88
N MET A 8 -20.32 26.71 -50.07
CA MET A 8 -21.65 27.23 -50.34
C MET A 8 -22.68 26.12 -50.29
N THR A 9 -22.36 24.97 -50.90
CA THR A 9 -23.20 23.78 -50.87
C THR A 9 -23.32 23.23 -49.45
N TYR A 10 -22.21 23.17 -48.70
CA TYR A 10 -22.22 22.71 -47.31
C TYR A 10 -23.09 23.60 -46.40
N ARG A 11 -23.02 24.92 -46.54
CA ARG A 11 -23.85 25.85 -45.76
C ARG A 11 -25.35 25.66 -46.05
N GLN A 12 -25.72 25.45 -47.31
CA GLN A 12 -27.10 25.20 -47.72
C GLN A 12 -27.64 23.89 -47.17
N ASP A 13 -26.88 22.80 -47.27
CA ASP A 13 -27.28 21.50 -46.74
C ASP A 13 -27.38 21.51 -45.21
N PHE A 14 -26.43 22.18 -44.53
CA PHE A 14 -26.44 22.31 -43.08
C PHE A 14 -27.68 23.08 -42.59
N GLU A 15 -28.05 24.16 -43.29
CA GLU A 15 -29.24 24.94 -42.97
C GLU A 15 -30.53 24.15 -43.26
N ALA A 16 -30.58 23.40 -44.36
CA ALA A 16 -31.73 22.54 -44.68
C ALA A 16 -31.96 21.44 -43.63
N VAL A 17 -30.90 20.90 -43.02
CA VAL A 17 -30.99 19.84 -42.01
C VAL A 17 -31.21 20.40 -40.60
N ASN A 18 -30.50 21.47 -40.23
CA ASN A 18 -30.46 21.97 -38.85
C ASN A 18 -31.29 23.24 -38.62
N GLY A 19 -31.88 23.83 -39.66
CA GLY A 19 -32.70 25.05 -39.59
C GLY A 19 -31.93 26.30 -39.18
N ARG A 20 -30.60 26.26 -39.23
CA ARG A 20 -29.70 27.38 -38.89
C ARG A 20 -28.42 27.33 -39.72
N GLN A 21 -27.74 28.46 -39.83
CA GLN A 21 -26.40 28.49 -40.42
C GLN A 21 -25.36 27.80 -39.52
N PRO A 22 -24.33 27.17 -40.12
CA PRO A 22 -23.23 26.55 -39.38
C PRO A 22 -22.39 27.61 -38.68
N LEU A 23 -21.90 27.27 -37.48
CA LEU A 23 -20.92 28.07 -36.75
C LEU A 23 -19.53 27.93 -37.40
N ASP A 24 -18.66 28.92 -37.19
CA ASP A 24 -17.31 28.91 -37.77
C ASP A 24 -16.50 27.68 -37.34
N GLU A 25 -16.68 27.20 -36.10
CA GLU A 25 -16.05 25.97 -35.60
C GLU A 25 -16.56 24.70 -36.33
N GLU A 26 -17.86 24.64 -36.64
CA GLU A 26 -18.47 23.52 -37.37
C GLU A 26 -18.00 23.50 -38.83
N LEU A 27 -17.84 24.69 -39.41
CA LEU A 27 -17.32 24.89 -40.74
C LEU A 27 -15.84 24.50 -40.86
N GLU A 28 -15.02 24.92 -39.89
CA GLU A 28 -13.60 24.59 -39.82
C GLU A 28 -13.41 23.08 -39.60
N HIS A 29 -14.24 22.47 -38.74
CA HIS A 29 -14.23 21.03 -38.54
C HIS A 29 -14.62 20.28 -39.82
N ALA A 30 -15.64 20.73 -40.56
CA ALA A 30 -16.04 20.13 -41.83
C ALA A 30 -14.94 20.24 -42.90
N LYS A 31 -14.30 21.41 -43.01
CA LYS A 31 -13.14 21.62 -43.89
C LYS A 31 -11.99 20.68 -43.53
N GLY A 32 -11.65 20.58 -42.24
CA GLY A 32 -10.58 19.71 -41.75
C GLY A 32 -10.87 18.22 -41.96
N LEU A 33 -12.14 17.80 -41.93
CA LEU A 33 -12.54 16.43 -42.29
C LEU A 33 -12.36 16.18 -43.79
N VAL A 34 -12.87 17.06 -44.64
CA VAL A 34 -12.77 16.87 -46.10
C VAL A 34 -11.32 16.90 -46.55
N GLU A 35 -10.49 17.81 -46.03
CA GLU A 35 -9.04 17.83 -46.31
C GLU A 35 -8.37 16.53 -45.86
N ARG A 36 -8.71 16.02 -44.66
CA ARG A 36 -8.21 14.74 -44.14
C ARG A 36 -8.57 13.55 -45.04
N TYR A 37 -9.73 13.55 -45.69
CA TYR A 37 -10.20 12.43 -46.53
C TYR A 37 -9.93 12.62 -48.03
N THR A 38 -9.70 13.84 -48.50
CA THR A 38 -9.41 14.13 -49.92
C THR A 38 -7.92 14.11 -50.24
N VAL A 39 -7.06 14.50 -49.30
CA VAL A 39 -5.59 14.47 -49.47
C VAL A 39 -5.02 13.04 -49.49
N GLY A 40 -5.82 12.03 -49.14
CA GLY A 40 -5.45 10.61 -49.17
C GLY A 40 -5.77 9.86 -50.47
N LYS A 41 -6.15 10.53 -51.55
CA LYS A 41 -6.70 9.89 -52.77
C LYS A 41 -5.72 9.83 -53.96
N ASP A 42 -4.43 9.65 -53.71
CA ASP A 42 -3.46 9.21 -54.73
C ASP A 42 -2.87 7.87 -54.28
N GLY A 43 -3.65 6.82 -54.45
CA GLY A 43 -3.28 5.47 -54.05
C GLY A 43 -4.50 4.57 -54.07
N ASP A 44 -4.65 3.82 -55.15
CA ASP A 44 -5.50 2.64 -55.20
C ASP A 44 -5.24 1.80 -53.93
N ASN A 45 -6.30 1.19 -53.39
CA ASN A 45 -6.33 0.31 -52.19
C ASN A 45 -6.80 0.99 -50.89
N GLY A 46 -8.08 0.78 -50.58
CA GLY A 46 -8.78 1.31 -49.41
C GLY A 46 -8.33 0.75 -48.06
N VAL A 47 -7.19 1.21 -47.56
CA VAL A 47 -6.83 1.13 -46.14
C VAL A 47 -6.33 2.51 -45.70
N VAL A 48 -7.20 3.25 -45.00
CA VAL A 48 -6.85 4.52 -44.34
C VAL A 48 -5.87 4.20 -43.22
N THR A 49 -4.57 4.23 -43.51
CA THR A 49 -3.53 4.10 -42.50
C THR A 49 -3.24 5.49 -41.94
N TYR A 50 -3.75 5.73 -40.73
CA TYR A 50 -3.41 6.91 -39.94
C TYR A 50 -1.90 6.91 -39.69
N HIS A 51 -1.15 7.76 -40.38
CA HIS A 51 0.26 8.00 -40.09
C HIS A 51 0.37 9.18 -39.13
N PRO A 52 0.49 8.98 -37.80
CA PRO A 52 0.69 10.09 -36.89
C PRO A 52 2.00 10.79 -37.24
N SER A 53 1.97 12.12 -37.35
CA SER A 53 3.13 12.95 -37.66
C SER A 53 4.25 12.69 -36.64
N LYS A 54 5.52 12.81 -37.06
CA LYS A 54 6.68 12.63 -36.15
C LYS A 54 6.58 13.52 -34.90
N ARG A 55 5.95 14.68 -35.02
CA ARG A 55 5.72 15.65 -33.93
C ARG A 55 4.68 15.15 -32.92
N SER A 56 3.59 14.50 -33.36
CA SER A 56 2.60 13.93 -32.44
C SER A 56 3.15 12.71 -31.69
N ARG A 57 3.88 11.83 -32.39
CA ARG A 57 4.57 10.70 -31.74
C ARG A 57 5.60 11.14 -30.71
N PHE A 58 6.35 12.22 -31.00
CA PHE A 58 7.31 12.78 -30.07
C PHE A 58 6.63 13.39 -28.84
N LYS A 59 5.50 14.09 -29.02
CA LYS A 59 4.72 14.64 -27.92
C LYS A 59 4.18 13.53 -27.00
N ASP A 60 3.63 12.47 -27.58
CA ASP A 60 3.08 11.32 -26.83
C ASP A 60 4.18 10.52 -26.10
N PHE A 61 5.35 10.39 -26.73
CA PHE A 61 6.52 9.80 -26.11
C PHE A 61 7.04 10.65 -24.95
N MET A 62 7.08 11.98 -25.11
CA MET A 62 7.52 12.91 -24.06
C MET A 62 6.55 12.94 -22.87
N THR A 63 5.23 12.95 -23.09
CA THR A 63 4.24 12.88 -22.00
C THR A 63 4.28 11.52 -21.29
N SER A 64 4.45 10.42 -22.02
CA SER A 64 4.68 9.11 -21.40
C SER A 64 5.98 9.11 -20.59
N ALA A 65 7.11 9.48 -21.19
CA ALA A 65 8.42 9.50 -20.53
C ALA A 65 8.41 10.41 -19.29
N PHE A 66 7.79 11.59 -19.39
CA PHE A 66 7.62 12.50 -18.26
C PHE A 66 6.71 11.92 -17.18
N GLY A 67 5.64 11.21 -17.55
CA GLY A 67 4.80 10.47 -16.60
C GLY A 67 5.54 9.33 -15.89
N TRP A 68 6.42 8.61 -16.59
CA TRP A 68 7.30 7.59 -16.01
C TRP A 68 8.38 8.20 -15.10
N ILE A 69 8.95 9.34 -15.48
CA ILE A 69 9.93 10.09 -14.69
C ILE A 69 9.28 10.68 -13.44
N MET A 70 8.07 11.23 -13.54
CA MET A 70 7.31 11.72 -12.40
C MET A 70 6.97 10.57 -11.45
N ARG A 71 6.45 9.44 -11.94
CA ARG A 71 6.17 8.26 -11.10
C ARG A 71 7.43 7.70 -10.46
N GLY A 72 8.54 7.61 -11.20
CA GLY A 72 9.83 7.16 -10.70
C GLY A 72 10.45 8.13 -9.69
N GLY A 73 10.34 9.44 -9.93
CA GLY A 73 10.80 10.49 -9.03
C GLY A 73 9.97 10.56 -7.75
N THR A 74 8.64 10.37 -7.84
CA THR A 74 7.78 10.23 -6.68
C THR A 74 8.16 8.99 -5.86
N LEU A 75 8.43 7.84 -6.48
CA LEU A 75 8.95 6.67 -5.75
C LEU A 75 10.31 6.96 -5.10
N LEU A 76 11.24 7.60 -5.82
CA LEU A 76 12.58 7.90 -5.32
C LEU A 76 12.59 8.88 -4.13
N VAL A 77 11.59 9.76 -4.03
CA VAL A 77 11.39 10.66 -2.88
C VAL A 77 10.51 10.03 -1.79
N MET A 78 9.48 9.26 -2.17
CA MET A 78 8.57 8.63 -1.20
C MET A 78 9.23 7.46 -0.47
N THR A 79 10.13 6.70 -1.11
CA THR A 79 10.86 5.60 -0.46
C THR A 79 11.72 6.06 0.72
N PRO A 80 12.59 7.08 0.63
CA PRO A 80 13.37 7.54 1.79
C PRO A 80 12.49 8.17 2.88
N VAL A 81 11.41 8.87 2.52
CA VAL A 81 10.45 9.41 3.50
C VAL A 81 9.70 8.28 4.22
N PHE A 82 9.25 7.27 3.47
CA PHE A 82 8.61 6.09 4.05
C PHE A 82 9.56 5.32 4.96
N LEU A 83 10.81 5.11 4.51
CA LEU A 83 11.81 4.37 5.27
C LEU A 83 12.18 5.09 6.58
N THR A 84 12.32 6.42 6.55
CA THR A 84 12.58 7.21 7.76
C THR A 84 11.40 7.14 8.74
N LEU A 85 10.15 7.25 8.27
CA LEU A 85 8.96 7.05 9.09
C LEU A 85 8.89 5.64 9.68
N LEU A 86 9.18 4.61 8.87
CA LEU A 86 9.23 3.22 9.31
C LEU A 86 10.28 3.03 10.40
N PHE A 87 11.48 3.61 10.26
CA PHE A 87 12.52 3.54 11.29
C PHE A 87 12.11 4.22 12.61
N PHE A 88 11.51 5.41 12.55
CA PHE A 88 11.00 6.07 13.76
C PHE A 88 9.89 5.25 14.44
N ASN A 89 8.99 4.67 13.64
CA ASN A 89 7.95 3.80 14.14
C ASN A 89 8.50 2.47 14.66
N LEU A 90 9.59 1.95 14.10
CA LEU A 90 10.29 0.76 14.58
C LEU A 90 10.88 1.00 15.97
N ILE A 91 11.51 2.15 16.20
CA ILE A 91 12.04 2.53 17.52
C ILE A 91 10.90 2.65 18.54
N LYS A 92 9.82 3.38 18.19
CA LYS A 92 8.64 3.51 19.06
C LYS A 92 8.01 2.16 19.37
N SER A 93 7.85 1.33 18.36
CA SER A 93 7.29 -0.01 18.49
C SER A 93 8.17 -0.89 19.37
N THR A 94 9.49 -0.79 19.25
CA THR A 94 10.44 -1.53 20.08
C THR A 94 10.19 -1.21 21.55
N ILE A 95 10.19 0.08 21.91
CA ILE A 95 9.94 0.51 23.30
C ILE A 95 8.56 0.03 23.77
N GLY A 96 7.52 0.24 22.96
CA GLY A 96 6.15 -0.14 23.31
C GLY A 96 5.97 -1.64 23.54
N VAL A 97 6.48 -2.48 22.63
CA VAL A 97 6.40 -3.93 22.74
C VAL A 97 7.19 -4.43 23.94
N PHE A 98 8.38 -3.90 24.21
CA PHE A 98 9.13 -4.27 25.41
C PHE A 98 8.38 -3.90 26.69
N VAL A 99 7.84 -2.69 26.80
CA VAL A 99 7.05 -2.26 27.96
C VAL A 99 5.86 -3.19 28.18
N ILE A 100 5.11 -3.50 27.12
CA ILE A 100 3.97 -4.44 27.19
C ILE A 100 4.46 -5.82 27.61
N TRP A 101 5.54 -6.34 27.03
CA TRP A 101 6.08 -7.65 27.38
C TRP A 101 6.43 -7.77 28.87
N PHE A 102 7.18 -6.80 29.41
CA PHE A 102 7.56 -6.80 30.83
C PHE A 102 6.34 -6.67 31.74
N ILE A 103 5.43 -5.73 31.46
CA ILE A 103 4.23 -5.53 32.28
C ILE A 103 3.32 -6.76 32.24
N SER A 104 3.08 -7.32 31.04
CA SER A 104 2.27 -8.52 30.86
C SER A 104 2.86 -9.72 31.59
N LYS A 105 4.19 -9.92 31.56
CA LYS A 105 4.85 -10.99 32.33
C LYS A 105 4.66 -10.83 33.83
N VAL A 106 4.80 -9.62 34.36
CA VAL A 106 4.57 -9.36 35.80
C VAL A 106 3.12 -9.63 36.17
N MET A 107 2.16 -9.10 35.40
CA MET A 107 0.73 -9.31 35.65
C MET A 107 0.32 -10.77 35.54
N LEU A 108 0.77 -11.48 34.50
CA LEU A 108 0.53 -12.91 34.35
C LEU A 108 1.15 -13.70 35.50
N GLY A 109 2.34 -13.30 35.98
CA GLY A 109 2.99 -13.92 37.14
C GLY A 109 2.14 -13.80 38.40
N PHE A 110 1.60 -12.61 38.68
CA PHE A 110 0.67 -12.40 39.81
C PHE A 110 -0.61 -13.24 39.70
N ILE A 111 -1.24 -13.23 38.52
CA ILE A 111 -2.46 -14.01 38.28
C ILE A 111 -2.18 -15.50 38.44
N PHE A 112 -1.08 -15.98 37.85
CA PHE A 112 -0.71 -17.38 37.91
C PHE A 112 -0.40 -17.83 39.34
N MET A 113 0.32 -17.03 40.13
CA MET A 113 0.53 -17.33 41.56
C MET A 113 -0.77 -17.34 42.36
N GLY A 114 -1.72 -16.44 42.03
CA GLY A 114 -3.06 -16.48 42.61
C GLY A 114 -3.80 -17.79 42.30
N ILE A 115 -3.69 -18.29 41.06
CA ILE A 115 -4.29 -19.57 40.67
C ILE A 115 -3.63 -20.73 41.42
N VAL A 116 -2.29 -20.77 41.48
CA VAL A 116 -1.57 -21.81 42.24
C VAL A 116 -1.99 -21.78 43.72
N PHE A 117 -2.17 -20.59 44.30
CA PHE A 117 -2.60 -20.45 45.69
C PHE A 117 -4.00 -21.00 45.95
N LEU A 118 -4.92 -20.84 45.00
CA LEU A 118 -6.29 -21.34 45.13
C LEU A 118 -6.41 -22.84 44.83
N CYS A 119 -5.64 -23.34 43.86
CA CYS A 119 -5.78 -24.70 43.36
C CYS A 119 -4.84 -25.71 44.04
N ASP A 120 -3.70 -25.26 44.56
CA ASP A 120 -2.65 -26.14 45.08
C ASP A 120 -1.84 -25.44 46.19
N GLN A 121 -2.45 -25.27 47.36
CA GLN A 121 -1.79 -24.66 48.52
C GLN A 121 -0.53 -25.44 48.95
N ALA A 122 -0.45 -26.74 48.64
CA ALA A 122 0.71 -27.56 48.92
C ALA A 122 1.92 -27.21 48.03
N ALA A 123 1.70 -26.68 46.82
CA ALA A 123 2.75 -26.27 45.89
C ALA A 123 3.68 -25.17 46.44
N PHE A 124 3.22 -24.35 47.39
CA PHE A 124 4.05 -23.31 48.02
C PHE A 124 5.05 -23.87 49.03
N ASN A 125 4.71 -24.99 49.67
CA ASN A 125 5.57 -25.64 50.65
C ASN A 125 6.42 -26.75 50.01
N GLU A 126 5.91 -27.38 48.95
CA GLU A 126 6.56 -28.46 48.23
C GLU A 126 6.41 -28.26 46.71
N PRO A 127 7.28 -27.47 46.07
CA PRO A 127 7.17 -27.13 44.64
C PRO A 127 7.22 -28.36 43.72
N GLU A 128 7.80 -29.47 44.20
CA GLU A 128 7.85 -30.77 43.54
C GLU A 128 6.53 -31.54 43.52
N LYS A 129 5.56 -31.17 44.38
CA LYS A 129 4.20 -31.74 44.41
C LYS A 129 3.17 -30.96 43.61
N THR A 130 3.56 -29.81 43.03
CA THR A 130 2.68 -29.00 42.18
C THR A 130 2.07 -29.86 41.07
N SER A 131 0.74 -29.78 40.89
CA SER A 131 0.03 -30.49 39.80
C SER A 131 0.76 -30.35 38.46
N GLY A 132 0.98 -31.47 37.76
CA GLY A 132 1.84 -31.54 36.57
C GLY A 132 1.48 -30.51 35.50
N LEU A 133 0.17 -30.28 35.26
CA LEU A 133 -0.28 -29.29 34.26
C LEU A 133 0.05 -27.86 34.67
N LEU A 134 -0.17 -27.49 35.94
CA LEU A 134 0.19 -26.17 36.45
C LEU A 134 1.71 -25.97 36.39
N ARG A 135 2.47 -27.01 36.76
CA ARG A 135 3.93 -26.98 36.68
C ARG A 135 4.42 -26.76 35.25
N ASP A 136 3.87 -27.49 34.28
CA ASP A 136 4.25 -27.36 32.87
C ASP A 136 3.93 -25.97 32.32
N VAL A 137 2.72 -25.45 32.59
CA VAL A 137 2.29 -24.11 32.15
C VAL A 137 3.15 -23.03 32.80
N GLY A 138 3.39 -23.11 34.11
CA GLY A 138 4.22 -22.13 34.81
C GLY A 138 5.68 -22.17 34.37
N THR A 139 6.22 -23.37 34.12
CA THR A 139 7.58 -23.54 33.60
C THR A 139 7.73 -22.97 32.18
N PHE A 140 6.74 -23.21 31.33
CA PHE A 140 6.72 -22.64 29.98
C PHE A 140 6.62 -21.10 29.99
N LEU A 141 5.78 -20.53 30.86
CA LEU A 141 5.54 -19.08 30.90
C LEU A 141 6.62 -18.30 31.65
N PHE A 142 7.22 -18.88 32.69
CA PHE A 142 8.10 -18.16 33.62
C PHE A 142 9.40 -18.90 33.98
N GLY A 143 9.62 -20.10 33.45
CA GLY A 143 10.79 -20.94 33.74
C GLY A 143 10.69 -21.65 35.10
N GLU A 144 11.53 -22.68 35.28
CA GLU A 144 11.50 -23.52 36.49
C GLU A 144 11.79 -22.73 37.78
N ARG A 145 12.63 -21.69 37.69
CA ARG A 145 13.00 -20.83 38.83
C ARG A 145 11.83 -20.03 39.39
N PHE A 146 10.73 -19.90 38.65
CA PHE A 146 9.56 -19.16 39.09
C PHE A 146 8.93 -19.76 40.36
N PHE A 147 8.87 -21.09 40.46
CA PHE A 147 8.27 -21.78 41.61
C PHE A 147 9.09 -21.64 42.90
N THR A 148 10.40 -21.41 42.79
CA THR A 148 11.29 -21.26 43.94
C THR A 148 11.42 -19.82 44.41
N TYR A 149 11.50 -18.87 43.48
CA TYR A 149 11.82 -17.48 43.80
C TYR A 149 10.63 -16.53 43.64
N ALA A 150 9.50 -16.99 43.09
CA ALA A 150 8.34 -16.16 42.75
C ALA A 150 8.67 -14.95 41.85
N VAL A 151 9.81 -15.02 41.13
CA VAL A 151 10.25 -13.97 40.19
C VAL A 151 10.01 -14.47 38.77
N PRO A 152 9.17 -13.79 37.97
CA PRO A 152 8.92 -14.20 36.59
C PRO A 152 10.20 -14.05 35.76
N ASN A 153 10.63 -15.15 35.13
CA ASN A 153 11.61 -15.03 34.06
C ASN A 153 10.93 -14.35 32.86
N PHE A 154 11.47 -13.21 32.45
CA PHE A 154 10.97 -12.48 31.28
C PHE A 154 11.30 -13.18 29.97
N PHE A 155 12.31 -14.05 29.97
CA PHE A 155 12.79 -14.78 28.80
C PHE A 155 13.02 -16.27 29.16
N PRO A 156 11.96 -17.05 29.44
CA PRO A 156 12.08 -18.48 29.72
C PRO A 156 12.58 -19.26 28.50
N HIS A 157 12.30 -18.77 27.29
CA HIS A 157 12.71 -19.35 26.02
C HIS A 157 13.37 -18.27 25.15
N PRO A 158 14.61 -17.85 25.46
CA PRO A 158 15.21 -16.63 24.89
C PRO A 158 15.13 -16.51 23.37
N THR A 159 15.32 -17.61 22.65
CA THR A 159 15.22 -17.64 21.19
C THR A 159 13.79 -17.44 20.70
N VAL A 160 12.82 -18.15 21.28
CA VAL A 160 11.41 -18.08 20.88
C VAL A 160 10.82 -16.72 21.26
N ASP A 161 11.11 -16.26 22.47
CA ASP A 161 10.69 -14.97 22.99
C ASP A 161 11.21 -13.82 22.10
N ALA A 162 12.48 -13.87 21.71
CA ALA A 162 13.07 -12.89 20.79
C ALA A 162 12.38 -12.87 19.42
N TRP A 163 12.00 -14.02 18.87
CA TRP A 163 11.25 -14.09 17.62
C TRP A 163 9.84 -13.49 17.75
N ILE A 164 9.12 -13.83 18.82
CA ILE A 164 7.77 -13.30 19.07
C ILE A 164 7.82 -11.77 19.22
N ILE A 165 8.75 -11.26 20.02
CA ILE A 165 8.95 -9.82 20.24
C ILE A 165 9.37 -9.14 18.93
N GLY A 166 10.32 -9.72 18.19
CA GLY A 166 10.79 -9.17 16.92
C GLY A 166 9.67 -9.07 15.88
N ILE A 167 8.87 -10.12 15.73
CA ILE A 167 7.72 -10.11 14.81
C ILE A 167 6.69 -9.06 15.25
N ALA A 168 6.35 -9.00 16.55
CA ALA A 168 5.41 -8.01 17.06
C ALA A 168 5.89 -6.57 16.82
N ILE A 169 7.18 -6.29 17.01
CA ILE A 169 7.79 -4.98 16.74
C ILE A 169 7.62 -4.62 15.27
N VAL A 170 7.93 -5.54 14.36
CA VAL A 170 7.81 -5.30 12.92
C VAL A 170 6.36 -5.03 12.54
N VAL A 171 5.42 -5.88 12.98
CA VAL A 171 3.99 -5.75 12.68
C VAL A 171 3.43 -4.42 13.20
N CYS A 172 3.72 -4.05 14.44
CA CYS A 172 3.28 -2.79 15.02
C CYS A 172 3.91 -1.57 14.33
N ALA A 173 5.19 -1.64 13.96
CA ALA A 173 5.87 -0.58 13.21
C ALA A 173 5.24 -0.36 11.83
N PHE A 174 4.95 -1.45 11.10
CA PHE A 174 4.24 -1.37 9.81
C PHE A 174 2.82 -0.83 10.00
N GLY A 175 2.07 -1.32 10.99
CA GLY A 175 0.72 -0.84 11.30
C GLY A 175 0.67 0.68 11.55
N MET A 176 1.57 1.21 12.38
CA MET A 176 1.67 2.65 12.63
C MET A 176 2.11 3.47 11.41
N THR A 177 2.88 2.85 10.51
CA THR A 177 3.37 3.52 9.30
C THR A 177 2.25 3.60 8.28
N PHE A 178 1.50 2.53 8.04
CA PHE A 178 0.39 2.52 7.09
C PHE A 178 -0.83 3.30 7.58
N SER A 179 -1.12 3.30 8.89
CA SER A 179 -2.27 4.05 9.42
C SER A 179 -2.18 5.57 9.22
N ARG A 180 -1.00 6.09 8.87
CA ARG A 180 -0.79 7.51 8.55
C ARG A 180 -0.99 7.86 7.08
N TYR A 181 -1.12 6.88 6.20
CA TYR A 181 -1.34 7.09 4.76
C TYR A 181 -2.82 6.97 4.35
N GLU A 182 -3.70 6.48 5.23
CA GLU A 182 -5.14 6.37 4.98
C GLU A 182 -5.98 7.54 5.56
N ALA A 183 -5.34 8.61 6.04
CA ALA A 183 -5.99 9.79 6.62
C ALA A 183 -5.79 11.05 5.76
#